data_AF-A0A7S0TWI2-F1
#
_entry.id   AF-A0A7S0TWI2-F1
#
_cell.length_a   1.000
_cell.length_b   1.000
_cell.length_c   1.000
_cell.angle_alpha   90.00
_cell.angle_beta   90.00
_cell.angle_gamma   90.00
#
_symmetry.space_group_name_H-M   'P 1'
#
loop_
_entity.id
_entity.type
_entity.pdbx_description
1 polymer ?
#
loop_
_entity_poly.entity_id
_entity_poly.type
_entity_poly.pdbx_seq_one_letter_code
_entity_poly.pdbx_strand_id
1 'polypeptide(L)'
;GAVGAEGREGVFRMYPISYAVYGEYLRPNPLPKVYDFSPYSPGKMSKFTTHASRGGVRYGPLEEYKYQDDYSRSYFAVTRRKGGWDCMRHYEILASGSIPFFLN
;
A
#
# COMPACT_ATOMS: atom_id res chain seq x y z
N GLY A 1 11.45 -32.61 -9.95
CA GLY A 1 11.46 -31.18 -9.55
C GLY A 1 11.61 -31.09 -8.05
N ALA A 2 11.29 -29.93 -7.44
CA ALA A 2 11.20 -29.86 -5.98
C ALA A 2 10.13 -30.86 -5.50
N VAL A 3 10.48 -31.70 -4.53
CA VAL A 3 9.58 -32.71 -3.98
C VAL A 3 8.46 -31.98 -3.23
N GLY A 4 7.21 -32.26 -3.59
CA GLY A 4 6.05 -31.66 -2.94
C GLY A 4 5.88 -32.14 -1.50
N ALA A 5 4.98 -31.48 -0.77
CA ALA A 5 4.56 -31.92 0.55
C ALA A 5 4.13 -33.39 0.51
N GLU A 6 4.55 -34.16 1.52
CA GLU A 6 4.25 -35.60 1.65
C GLU A 6 4.86 -36.48 0.54
N GLY A 7 5.91 -36.01 -0.15
CA GLY A 7 6.64 -36.84 -1.12
C GLY A 7 5.93 -37.01 -2.47
N ARG A 8 4.81 -36.31 -2.69
CA ARG A 8 4.06 -36.34 -3.95
C ARG A 8 4.45 -35.15 -4.81
N GLU A 9 4.92 -35.41 -6.03
CA GLU A 9 5.25 -34.34 -6.98
C GLU A 9 3.98 -33.54 -7.32
N GLY A 10 4.04 -32.20 -7.19
CA GLY A 10 2.92 -31.30 -7.49
C GLY A 10 1.96 -30.98 -6.34
N VAL A 11 2.13 -31.55 -5.14
CA VAL A 11 1.33 -31.18 -3.95
C VAL A 11 2.15 -30.25 -3.06
N PHE A 12 1.63 -29.06 -2.74
CA PHE A 12 2.32 -28.10 -1.87
C PHE A 12 1.49 -27.85 -0.61
N ARG A 13 2.13 -27.83 0.55
CA ARG A 13 1.47 -27.45 1.80
C ARG A 13 1.31 -25.93 1.82
N MET A 14 0.11 -25.48 1.48
CA MET A 14 -0.25 -24.06 1.54
C MET A 14 -0.76 -23.74 2.95
N TYR A 15 -0.12 -22.80 3.61
CA TYR A 15 -0.63 -22.22 4.86
C TYR A 15 -1.38 -20.93 4.52
N PRO A 16 -2.58 -20.72 5.08
CA PRO A 16 -3.25 -19.44 4.94
C PRO A 16 -2.43 -18.37 5.66
N ILE A 17 -2.00 -17.34 4.93
CA ILE A 17 -1.53 -16.09 5.51
C ILE A 17 -2.71 -15.12 5.49
N SER A 18 -3.27 -14.83 6.66
CA SER A 18 -4.24 -13.75 6.80
C SER A 18 -3.50 -12.42 6.73
N TYR A 19 -3.60 -11.71 5.61
CA TYR A 19 -3.15 -10.32 5.56
C TYR A 19 -4.20 -9.44 6.22
N ALA A 20 -3.83 -8.84 7.35
CA ALA A 20 -4.62 -7.83 8.04
C ALA A 20 -3.70 -6.68 8.44
N VAL A 21 -4.27 -5.48 8.54
CA VAL A 21 -3.59 -4.35 9.18
C VAL A 21 -3.55 -4.64 10.68
N TYR A 22 -2.38 -4.53 11.31
CA TYR A 22 -2.32 -4.59 12.77
C TYR A 22 -3.04 -3.39 13.38
N GLY A 23 -3.74 -3.60 14.49
CA GLY A 23 -4.61 -2.58 15.09
C GLY A 23 -3.89 -1.25 15.39
N GLU A 24 -2.59 -1.30 15.69
CA GLU A 24 -1.74 -0.14 15.93
C GLU A 24 -1.51 0.76 14.71
N TYR A 25 -1.64 0.23 13.49
CA TYR A 25 -1.52 1.01 12.25
C TYR A 25 -2.86 1.55 11.76
N LEU A 26 -3.99 1.07 12.33
CA LEU A 26 -5.28 1.67 12.05
C LEU A 26 -5.31 3.06 12.67
N ARG A 27 -5.67 4.07 11.86
CA ARG A 27 -5.94 5.41 12.36
C ARG A 27 -7.42 5.54 12.67
N PRO A 28 -7.86 5.34 13.94
CA PRO A 28 -9.28 5.38 14.29
C PRO A 28 -9.90 6.76 14.04
N ASN A 29 -9.09 7.81 14.19
CA ASN A 29 -9.47 9.19 13.92
C ASN A 29 -8.58 9.71 12.78
N PRO A 30 -9.00 9.57 11.51
CA PRO A 30 -8.23 10.11 10.40
C PRO A 30 -8.14 11.64 10.48
N LEU A 31 -7.06 12.20 9.94
CA LEU A 31 -6.85 13.64 9.90
C LEU A 31 -7.93 14.33 9.05
N PRO A 32 -8.19 15.64 9.28
CA PRO A 32 -9.08 16.41 8.42
C PRO A 32 -8.68 16.30 6.95
N LYS A 33 -9.66 16.11 6.08
CA LYS A 33 -9.44 15.96 4.64
C LYS A 33 -9.11 17.33 4.03
N VAL A 34 -7.95 17.41 3.40
CA VAL A 34 -7.39 18.61 2.75
C VAL A 34 -7.29 18.41 1.23
N TYR A 35 -7.14 17.16 0.77
CA TYR A 35 -6.97 16.86 -0.65
C TYR A 35 -8.05 15.88 -1.14
N ASP A 36 -8.50 16.07 -2.38
CA ASP A 36 -9.31 15.05 -3.06
C ASP A 36 -8.47 13.79 -3.31
N PHE A 37 -7.29 13.96 -3.90
CA PHE A 37 -6.33 12.90 -4.15
C PHE A 37 -5.05 13.09 -3.35
N SER A 38 -4.54 12.01 -2.79
CA SER A 38 -3.28 12.03 -2.06
C SER A 38 -2.15 12.56 -2.92
N PRO A 39 -1.33 13.52 -2.41
CA PRO A 39 -0.14 13.96 -3.11
C PRO A 39 0.86 12.80 -3.28
N TYR A 40 0.79 11.81 -2.40
CA TYR A 40 1.54 10.58 -2.53
C TYR A 40 1.02 9.69 -3.65
N SER A 41 1.95 9.23 -4.49
CA SER A 41 1.66 8.31 -5.58
C SER A 41 2.64 7.14 -5.63
N PRO A 42 2.15 5.94 -5.92
CA PRO A 42 3.04 4.81 -6.14
C PRO A 42 3.81 4.96 -7.45
N GLY A 43 5.12 5.22 -7.36
CA GLY A 43 6.01 5.24 -8.52
C GLY A 43 6.11 3.90 -9.25
N LYS A 44 6.54 3.91 -10.52
CA LYS A 44 6.51 2.75 -11.45
C LYS A 44 7.36 1.54 -11.01
N MET A 45 8.46 1.73 -10.26
CA MET A 45 9.36 0.68 -9.73
C MET A 45 10.08 1.21 -8.47
N SER A 46 10.17 0.40 -7.40
CA SER A 46 10.88 0.56 -6.08
C SER A 46 11.01 1.94 -5.41
N LYS A 47 10.50 3.00 -6.01
CA LYS A 47 10.64 4.38 -5.58
C LYS A 47 9.24 4.94 -5.36
N PHE A 48 9.00 5.35 -4.14
CA PHE A 48 7.82 6.10 -3.73
C PHE A 48 8.02 7.54 -4.20
N THR A 49 7.16 8.03 -5.09
CA THR A 49 7.31 9.35 -5.71
C THR A 49 5.96 10.04 -5.67
N THR A 50 5.83 11.09 -4.87
CA THR A 50 4.65 11.96 -4.90
C THR A 50 4.46 12.54 -6.31
N HIS A 51 3.20 12.73 -6.72
CA HIS A 51 2.89 13.39 -7.99
C HIS A 51 3.30 14.85 -7.92
N ALA A 52 4.44 15.18 -8.52
CA ALA A 52 4.55 16.38 -9.31
C ALA A 52 5.61 16.12 -10.36
N SER A 53 5.19 16.06 -11.61
CA SER A 53 6.07 16.29 -12.75
C SER A 53 6.99 17.48 -12.37
N ARG A 54 8.30 17.21 -12.17
CA ARG A 54 9.37 18.17 -11.82
C ARG A 54 9.66 18.49 -10.34
N GLY A 55 9.45 17.58 -9.37
CA GLY A 55 10.07 17.79 -8.04
C GLY A 55 9.34 17.24 -6.82
N GLY A 56 8.57 16.16 -6.96
CA GLY A 56 7.83 15.57 -5.84
C GLY A 56 8.72 15.14 -4.66
N VAL A 57 8.25 15.42 -3.43
CA VAL A 57 8.79 14.94 -2.16
C VAL A 57 8.93 13.42 -2.20
N ARG A 58 10.13 12.92 -1.89
CA ARG A 58 10.40 11.49 -1.70
C ARG A 58 10.48 11.21 -0.22
N TYR A 59 9.75 10.21 0.24
CA TYR A 59 9.86 9.72 1.59
C TYR A 59 10.94 8.64 1.67
N GLY A 60 11.83 8.77 2.65
CA GLY A 60 12.82 7.75 2.98
C GLY A 60 12.21 6.53 3.65
N PRO A 61 13.00 5.45 3.84
CA PRO A 61 12.54 4.21 4.49
C PRO A 61 12.01 4.39 5.93
N LEU A 62 12.39 5.47 6.61
CA LEU A 62 11.98 5.76 7.99
C LEU A 62 10.89 6.84 8.08
N GLU A 63 10.34 7.25 6.93
CA GLU A 63 9.38 8.36 6.84
C GLU A 63 7.98 7.88 6.47
N GLU A 64 7.65 6.64 6.82
CA GLU A 64 6.37 6.01 6.47
C GLU A 64 5.17 6.80 6.99
N TYR A 65 5.32 7.36 8.19
CA TYR A 65 4.30 8.23 8.80
C TYR A 65 3.91 9.42 7.93
N LYS A 66 4.81 9.94 7.08
CA LYS A 66 4.54 11.10 6.23
C LYS A 66 3.57 10.77 5.10
N TYR A 67 3.76 9.63 4.41
CA TYR A 67 2.79 9.24 3.39
C TYR A 67 1.48 8.72 3.98
N GLN A 68 1.51 8.17 5.20
CA GLN A 68 0.28 7.83 5.93
C GLN A 68 -0.52 9.09 6.30
N ASP A 69 0.15 10.16 6.72
CA ASP A 69 -0.48 11.48 6.94
C ASP A 69 -1.10 12.02 5.65
N ASP A 70 -0.37 11.91 4.53
CA ASP A 70 -0.87 12.31 3.21
C ASP A 70 -2.13 11.51 2.81
N TYR A 71 -2.16 10.19 3.06
CA TYR A 71 -3.38 9.40 2.87
C TYR A 71 -4.48 9.86 3.81
N SER A 72 -4.18 10.07 5.09
CA SER A 72 -5.17 10.43 6.09
C SER A 72 -5.81 11.79 5.81
N ARG A 73 -5.06 12.73 5.21
CA ARG A 73 -5.55 14.03 4.74
C ARG A 73 -6.26 13.98 3.38
N SER A 74 -6.43 12.80 2.78
CA SER A 74 -7.02 12.66 1.44
C SER A 74 -8.28 11.80 1.41
N TYR A 75 -9.23 12.17 0.55
CA TYR A 75 -10.39 11.33 0.27
C TYR A 75 -9.98 10.07 -0.50
N PHE A 76 -9.17 10.25 -1.55
CA PHE A 76 -8.73 9.18 -2.43
C PHE A 76 -7.21 9.06 -2.46
N ALA A 77 -6.72 7.83 -2.63
CA ALA A 77 -5.32 7.56 -2.85
C ALA A 77 -5.14 6.69 -4.09
N VAL A 78 -4.34 7.17 -5.04
CA VAL A 78 -4.10 6.46 -6.29
C VAL A 78 -3.34 5.15 -6.03
N THR A 79 -3.88 4.05 -6.53
CA THR A 79 -3.23 2.74 -6.54
C THR A 79 -3.22 2.14 -7.95
N ARG A 80 -2.24 1.28 -8.20
CA ARG A 80 -2.06 0.52 -9.45
C ARG A 80 -1.23 -0.71 -9.18
N ARG A 81 -1.35 -1.71 -10.06
CA ARG A 81 -0.51 -2.90 -10.05
C ARG A 81 0.98 -2.52 -10.12
N LYS A 82 1.76 -2.91 -9.11
CA LYS A 82 3.22 -2.68 -9.05
C LYS A 82 3.91 -4.00 -8.71
N GLY A 83 4.28 -4.76 -9.74
CA GLY A 83 4.82 -6.12 -9.58
C GLY A 83 3.78 -7.17 -9.17
N GLY A 84 2.52 -6.78 -8.98
CA GLY A 84 1.42 -7.62 -8.55
C GLY A 84 0.32 -6.79 -7.88
N TRP A 85 -0.78 -7.45 -7.50
CA TRP A 85 -1.82 -6.88 -6.63
C TRP A 85 -1.60 -7.22 -5.15
N ASP A 86 -0.69 -8.14 -4.85
CA ASP A 86 -0.29 -8.56 -3.51
C ASP A 86 0.66 -7.54 -2.83
N CYS A 87 0.36 -6.25 -2.99
CA CYS A 87 1.09 -5.20 -2.30
C CYS A 87 0.27 -4.70 -1.11
N MET A 88 0.91 -4.53 0.04
CA MET A 88 0.30 -4.00 1.28
C MET A 88 -0.30 -2.59 1.16
N ARG A 89 -0.20 -1.94 -0.01
CA ARG A 89 -0.66 -0.57 -0.24
C ARG A 89 -2.14 -0.35 -0.02
N HIS A 90 -2.99 -1.31 -0.40
CA HIS A 90 -4.44 -1.16 -0.18
C HIS A 90 -4.76 -1.10 1.30
N TYR A 91 -4.07 -1.92 2.09
CA TYR A 91 -4.16 -1.93 3.55
C TYR A 91 -3.65 -0.63 4.15
N GLU A 92 -2.50 -0.10 3.69
CA GLU A 92 -1.97 1.20 4.15
C GLU A 92 -2.94 2.36 3.88
N ILE A 93 -3.53 2.41 2.68
CA ILE A 93 -4.49 3.44 2.27
C ILE A 93 -5.74 3.39 3.16
N LEU A 94 -6.32 2.19 3.34
CA LEU A 94 -7.52 1.99 4.15
C LEU A 94 -7.26 2.25 5.64
N ALA A 95 -6.12 1.79 6.16
CA ALA A 95 -5.71 2.00 7.55
C ALA A 95 -5.54 3.48 7.89
N SER A 96 -5.11 4.28 6.92
CA SER A 96 -4.98 5.73 7.06
C SER A 96 -6.32 6.47 6.96
N GLY A 97 -7.40 5.78 6.60
CA GLY A 97 -8.74 6.34 6.42
C GLY A 97 -8.96 6.98 5.06
N SER A 98 -8.28 6.52 4.00
CA SER A 98 -8.45 6.99 2.62
C SER A 98 -9.00 5.88 1.72
N ILE A 99 -9.65 6.26 0.61
CA ILE A 99 -10.27 5.30 -0.32
C ILE A 99 -9.30 4.99 -1.47
N PRO A 100 -8.95 3.72 -1.72
CA PRO A 100 -8.11 3.37 -2.87
C PRO A 100 -8.80 3.72 -4.19
N PHE A 101 -8.12 4.46 -5.05
CA PHE A 101 -8.56 4.78 -6.40
C PHE A 101 -7.72 4.03 -7.42
N PHE A 102 -8.34 3.12 -8.16
CA PHE A 102 -7.66 2.24 -9.11
C PHE A 102 -7.54 2.91 -10.48
N LEU A 103 -6.31 3.07 -10.96
CA LEU A 103 -6.06 3.46 -12.35
C LEU A 103 -6.19 2.25 -13.26
N ASN A 104 -6.96 2.39 -14.34
CA ASN A 104 -7.08 1.41 -15.42
C ASN A 104 -5.85 1.42 -16.32
#